data_AF-A0A1J8QGZ8-F1
#
_entry.id   AF-A0A1J8QGZ8-F1
#
_cell.length_a   1.000
_cell.length_b   1.000
_cell.length_c   1.000
_cell.angle_alpha   90.00
_cell.angle_beta   90.00
_cell.angle_gamma   90.00
#
_symmetry.space_group_name_H-M   'P 1'
#
loop_
_entity.id
_entity.type
_entity.pdbx_description
1 polymer ?
#
loop_
_entity_poly.entity_id
_entity_poly.type
_entity_poly.pdbx_seq_one_letter_code
_entity_poly.pdbx_strand_id
1 'polypeptide(L)'
;MFCSSKRRRRTRVKESSLHQIPSSSTEGNSPDDDTPICSACSALDLRTILQYGIPKKHAIPLGQLTDILDKYDQCGMCRLVVAVVRRKWRLDELSGINIAGITCALCTVDRSPHILDAVSPEQKDIRLYIHTSGRTLNESIGLNDMHSSPQPEIHLLEEDASKVGRTKELHGRRVSQGVDIDLLKSWIHICENGHRERCETVWWRSPDDVLPKSVRVLDVARMAIVPAPPACRFVALSYVWGGPGEHYWTTRANLKQRSRRGGLDVSLLPGTISDTIQLTSQLNERYLWIDALCIVQDDPEDKSVQIGVMELIYGSAVFTIFAADSTSARDPLPGVRPGSRDPRQQVTRIQGLHLAVPNFLNQAIASSVWNQRGWTYQEVMLSRRRLFFTAQQVSFECKEDLWCEGVVAEPVGYPRTAIPSDGHGGRIFERVQLIGNQAYLNAYAGIIKEITQRKFTVESDIVDAITALLNALKK
;
A
#
# COMPACT_ATOMS: atom_id res chain seq x y z
N MET A 1 -41.45 26.37 56.13
CA MET A 1 -41.34 27.15 54.87
C MET A 1 -41.24 26.19 53.70
N PHE A 2 -42.15 26.39 52.76
CA PHE A 2 -42.33 25.87 51.40
C PHE A 2 -41.46 24.75 50.78
N CYS A 3 -42.24 23.86 50.16
CA CYS A 3 -41.98 22.74 49.25
C CYS A 3 -41.35 23.14 47.90
N SER A 4 -40.54 22.26 47.30
CA SER A 4 -40.77 21.84 45.90
C SER A 4 -39.89 20.67 45.46
N SER A 5 -40.57 19.55 45.15
CA SER A 5 -40.05 18.49 44.27
C SER A 5 -39.93 19.01 42.84
N LYS A 6 -38.85 18.66 42.13
CA LYS A 6 -38.83 18.65 40.66
C LYS A 6 -38.22 17.35 40.15
N ARG A 7 -39.10 16.51 39.60
CA ARG A 7 -38.81 15.35 38.74
C ARG A 7 -37.75 15.71 37.69
N ARG A 8 -36.59 15.05 37.71
CA ARG A 8 -35.70 15.01 36.54
C ARG A 8 -36.30 14.02 35.54
N ARG A 9 -36.85 14.54 34.45
CA ARG A 9 -37.16 13.77 33.23
C ARG A 9 -35.85 13.15 32.72
N ARG A 10 -35.81 11.82 32.65
CA ARG A 10 -34.84 11.07 31.84
C ARG A 10 -35.05 11.47 30.37
N THR A 11 -34.21 12.35 29.85
CA THR A 11 -34.02 12.48 28.40
C THR A 11 -33.12 11.34 27.95
N ARG A 12 -33.72 10.42 27.19
CA ARG A 12 -33.09 9.26 26.58
C ARG A 12 -32.16 9.79 25.48
N VAL A 13 -30.88 9.98 25.79
CA VAL A 13 -29.85 10.16 24.76
C VAL A 13 -29.77 8.84 24.01
N LYS A 14 -30.12 8.85 22.72
CA LYS A 14 -29.88 7.70 21.85
C LYS A 14 -28.38 7.60 21.64
N GLU A 15 -27.71 6.74 22.40
CA GLU A 15 -26.40 6.22 22.03
C GLU A 15 -26.58 5.45 20.72
N SER A 16 -26.10 6.05 19.63
CA SER A 16 -25.96 5.40 18.33
C SER A 16 -24.76 4.46 18.43
N SER A 17 -25.02 3.21 18.81
CA SER A 17 -24.02 2.14 18.79
C SER A 17 -23.59 1.89 17.34
N LEU A 18 -22.34 2.26 17.03
CA LEU A 18 -21.63 1.86 15.82
C LEU A 18 -21.50 0.33 15.82
N HIS A 19 -22.44 -0.35 15.17
CA HIS A 19 -22.37 -1.79 15.00
C HIS A 19 -21.17 -2.19 14.13
N GLN A 20 -20.52 -3.29 14.52
CA GLN A 20 -19.52 -4.01 13.74
C GLN A 20 -20.07 -4.35 12.35
N ILE A 21 -19.19 -4.33 11.35
CA ILE A 21 -19.47 -4.77 9.98
C ILE A 21 -20.21 -6.12 10.02
N PRO A 22 -21.47 -6.21 9.58
CA PRO A 22 -22.06 -7.49 9.27
C PRO A 22 -21.24 -8.07 8.13
N SER A 23 -20.69 -9.28 8.32
CA SER A 23 -20.17 -10.08 7.22
C SER A 23 -21.23 -10.09 6.11
N SER A 24 -20.86 -9.70 4.90
CA SER A 24 -21.76 -9.64 3.76
C SER A 24 -22.46 -10.98 3.55
N SER A 25 -23.69 -11.12 4.05
CA SER A 25 -24.62 -12.13 3.58
C SER A 25 -25.20 -11.61 2.26
N THR A 26 -24.52 -11.90 1.15
CA THR A 26 -25.09 -11.75 -0.18
C THR A 26 -26.11 -12.87 -0.40
N GLU A 27 -27.27 -12.76 0.23
CA GLU A 27 -28.44 -13.53 -0.16
C GLU A 27 -29.35 -12.64 -1.01
N GLY A 28 -29.44 -12.93 -2.32
CA GLY A 28 -30.66 -12.70 -3.08
C GLY A 28 -30.62 -11.89 -4.38
N ASN A 29 -29.56 -11.16 -4.72
CA ASN A 29 -29.52 -10.39 -5.98
C ASN A 29 -28.57 -11.02 -6.99
N SER A 30 -28.97 -11.09 -8.26
CA SER A 30 -28.05 -11.50 -9.32
C SER A 30 -26.89 -10.51 -9.39
N PRO A 31 -25.67 -10.96 -9.74
CA PRO A 31 -24.51 -10.06 -9.86
C PRO A 31 -24.71 -8.95 -10.91
N ASP A 32 -25.75 -9.03 -11.74
CA ASP A 32 -26.09 -8.06 -12.78
C ASP A 32 -27.19 -7.05 -12.39
N ASP A 33 -27.84 -7.21 -11.25
CA ASP A 33 -28.89 -6.29 -10.81
C ASP A 33 -28.30 -5.03 -10.17
N ASP A 34 -28.87 -3.88 -10.53
CA ASP A 34 -28.52 -2.62 -9.89
C ASP A 34 -28.92 -2.65 -8.40
N THR A 35 -28.02 -2.15 -7.56
CA THR A 35 -28.31 -2.00 -6.14
C THR A 35 -29.34 -0.86 -5.94
N PRO A 36 -30.35 -1.03 -5.07
CA PRO A 36 -31.30 0.03 -4.77
C PRO A 36 -30.60 1.32 -4.34
N ILE A 37 -31.18 2.46 -4.72
CA ILE A 37 -30.69 3.79 -4.35
C ILE A 37 -31.82 4.66 -3.82
N CYS A 38 -31.52 5.55 -2.87
CA CYS A 38 -32.51 6.47 -2.32
C CYS A 38 -32.84 7.59 -3.30
N SER A 39 -33.93 8.32 -3.06
CA SER A 39 -34.42 9.40 -3.93
C SER A 39 -33.40 10.50 -4.22
N ALA A 40 -32.54 10.82 -3.26
CA ALA A 40 -31.46 11.79 -3.46
C ALA A 40 -30.38 11.25 -4.41
N CYS A 41 -30.00 9.98 -4.27
CA CYS A 41 -28.98 9.35 -5.11
C CYS A 41 -29.51 8.98 -6.49
N SER A 42 -30.81 8.73 -6.66
CA SER A 42 -31.42 8.50 -7.97
C SER A 42 -31.45 9.74 -8.86
N ALA A 43 -31.30 10.94 -8.28
CA ALA A 43 -31.22 12.18 -9.04
C ALA A 43 -29.82 12.40 -9.69
N LEU A 44 -28.82 11.59 -9.35
CA LEU A 44 -27.50 11.67 -9.95
C LEU A 44 -27.52 11.02 -11.34
N ASP A 45 -27.24 11.75 -12.40
CA ASP A 45 -26.96 11.16 -13.71
C ASP A 45 -25.49 10.74 -13.78
N LEU A 46 -25.19 9.53 -13.28
CA LEU A 46 -23.81 9.08 -13.13
C LEU A 46 -23.08 8.98 -14.47
N ARG A 47 -23.79 8.64 -15.55
CA ARG A 47 -23.20 8.55 -16.89
C ARG A 47 -22.74 9.91 -17.38
N THR A 48 -23.60 10.93 -17.31
CA THR A 48 -23.24 12.31 -17.68
C THR A 48 -22.15 12.86 -16.78
N ILE A 49 -22.23 12.62 -15.46
CA ILE A 49 -21.23 13.05 -14.48
C ILE A 49 -19.85 12.47 -14.80
N LEU A 50 -19.76 11.17 -15.07
CA LEU A 50 -18.48 10.49 -15.34
C LEU A 50 -17.95 10.75 -16.75
N GLN A 51 -18.81 11.15 -17.69
CA GLN A 51 -18.41 11.52 -19.05
C GLN A 51 -17.85 12.94 -19.13
N TYR A 52 -18.52 13.91 -18.50
CA TYR A 52 -18.21 15.34 -18.67
C TYR A 52 -17.56 15.98 -17.44
N GLY A 53 -17.73 15.37 -16.26
CA GLY A 53 -17.27 15.89 -15.00
C GLY A 53 -18.16 16.99 -14.42
N ILE A 54 -18.03 17.20 -13.11
CA ILE A 54 -18.66 18.28 -12.36
C ILE A 54 -17.59 19.00 -11.53
N PRO A 55 -17.33 20.29 -11.79
CA PRO A 55 -16.37 21.04 -10.99
C PRO A 55 -16.92 21.27 -9.58
N LYS A 56 -16.01 21.40 -8.61
CA LYS A 56 -16.35 21.61 -7.18
C LYS A 56 -17.36 22.73 -6.92
N LYS A 57 -17.32 23.83 -7.68
CA LYS A 57 -18.29 24.94 -7.58
C LYS A 57 -19.74 24.55 -7.88
N HIS A 58 -19.94 23.42 -8.57
CA HIS A 58 -21.25 22.87 -8.93
C HIS A 58 -21.47 21.50 -8.27
N ALA A 59 -20.81 21.23 -7.15
CA ALA A 59 -20.95 19.95 -6.45
C ALA A 59 -22.43 19.67 -6.13
N ILE A 60 -22.88 18.44 -6.41
CA ILE A 60 -24.26 18.02 -6.20
C ILE A 60 -24.45 17.67 -4.72
N PRO A 61 -25.36 18.32 -3.98
CA PRO A 61 -25.62 17.99 -2.58
C PRO A 61 -26.18 16.56 -2.44
N LEU A 62 -25.60 15.78 -1.54
CA LEU A 62 -26.10 14.44 -1.17
C LEU A 62 -26.93 14.47 0.12
N GLY A 63 -26.78 15.52 0.94
CA GLY A 63 -27.50 15.70 2.21
C GLY A 63 -26.60 15.60 3.44
N GLN A 64 -27.20 15.41 4.62
CA GLN A 64 -26.47 15.25 5.88
C GLN A 64 -25.83 13.86 5.97
N LEU A 65 -24.61 13.76 6.51
CA LEU A 65 -23.89 12.51 6.70
C LEU A 65 -24.65 11.54 7.60
N THR A 66 -25.38 12.04 8.60
CA THR A 66 -26.25 11.22 9.46
C THR A 66 -27.36 10.54 8.66
N ASP A 67 -28.02 11.28 7.75
CA ASP A 67 -29.10 10.75 6.92
C ASP A 67 -28.57 9.76 5.88
N ILE A 68 -27.33 9.96 5.41
CA ILE A 68 -26.64 9.07 4.50
C ILE A 68 -26.27 7.77 5.23
N LEU A 69 -25.80 7.85 6.48
CA LEU A 69 -25.51 6.69 7.33
C LEU A 69 -26.77 5.88 7.64
N ASP A 70 -27.90 6.54 7.93
CA ASP A 70 -29.18 5.86 8.18
C ASP A 70 -29.67 5.05 6.96
N LYS A 71 -29.20 5.39 5.76
CA LYS A 71 -29.54 4.73 4.49
C LYS A 71 -28.45 3.75 4.02
N TYR A 72 -27.41 3.48 4.82
CA TYR A 72 -26.25 2.67 4.45
C TYR A 72 -26.61 1.29 3.87
N ASP A 73 -27.52 0.57 4.54
CA ASP A 73 -27.91 -0.77 4.12
C ASP A 73 -28.87 -0.77 2.92
N GLN A 74 -29.62 0.33 2.72
CA GLN A 74 -30.74 0.44 1.78
C GLN A 74 -30.37 1.14 0.47
N CYS A 75 -29.24 1.85 0.42
CA CYS A 75 -28.83 2.62 -0.74
C CYS A 75 -27.36 2.34 -1.11
N GLY A 76 -27.12 1.80 -2.30
CA GLY A 76 -25.79 1.48 -2.79
C GLY A 76 -24.84 2.68 -2.84
N MET A 77 -25.34 3.85 -3.27
CA MET A 77 -24.54 5.07 -3.29
C MET A 77 -24.20 5.57 -1.88
N CYS A 78 -25.18 5.56 -0.97
CA CYS A 78 -24.93 5.92 0.43
C CYS A 78 -23.90 4.99 1.07
N ARG A 79 -23.93 3.69 0.73
CA ARG A 79 -22.93 2.71 1.17
C ARG A 79 -21.52 3.10 0.76
N LEU A 80 -21.31 3.42 -0.52
CA LEU A 80 -20.00 3.86 -1.03
C LEU A 80 -19.55 5.18 -0.38
N VAL A 81 -20.45 6.16 -0.25
CA VAL A 81 -20.17 7.46 0.39
C VAL A 81 -19.74 7.27 1.83
N VAL A 82 -20.46 6.46 2.59
CA VAL A 82 -20.11 6.14 3.99
C VAL A 82 -18.77 5.42 4.06
N ALA A 83 -18.50 4.48 3.16
CA ALA A 83 -17.25 3.74 3.17
C ALA A 83 -16.03 4.66 2.94
N VAL A 84 -16.10 5.58 1.99
CA VAL A 84 -15.01 6.53 1.74
C VAL A 84 -14.85 7.53 2.90
N VAL A 85 -15.95 7.98 3.51
CA VAL A 85 -15.90 8.91 4.65
C VAL A 85 -15.38 8.22 5.92
N ARG A 86 -15.87 7.02 6.26
CA ARG A 86 -15.40 6.23 7.40
C ARG A 86 -13.91 5.97 7.31
N ARG A 87 -13.42 5.61 6.13
CA ARG A 87 -12.01 5.35 5.87
C ARG A 87 -11.18 6.63 6.02
N LYS A 88 -11.59 7.73 5.38
CA LYS A 88 -10.87 9.02 5.47
C LYS A 88 -10.79 9.53 6.91
N TRP A 89 -11.85 9.40 7.68
CA TRP A 89 -11.94 9.97 9.03
C TRP A 89 -11.58 8.96 10.13
N ARG A 90 -11.15 7.75 9.75
CA ARG A 90 -10.84 6.66 10.67
C ARG A 90 -11.93 6.48 11.73
N LEU A 91 -13.20 6.58 11.31
CA LEU A 91 -14.36 6.56 12.22
C LEU A 91 -14.47 5.24 12.99
N ASP A 92 -13.91 4.16 12.46
CA ASP A 92 -13.91 2.86 13.10
C ASP A 92 -12.77 2.72 14.15
N GLU A 93 -11.76 3.59 14.11
CA GLU A 93 -10.62 3.60 15.05
C GLU A 93 -10.75 4.70 16.10
N LEU A 94 -11.41 5.81 15.76
CA LEU A 94 -11.55 6.98 16.61
C LEU A 94 -12.98 7.07 17.17
N SER A 95 -13.14 6.77 18.46
CA SER A 95 -14.42 6.90 19.17
C SER A 95 -14.76 8.36 19.46
N GLY A 96 -16.05 8.71 19.43
CA GLY A 96 -16.55 10.02 19.90
C GLY A 96 -16.48 11.16 18.88
N ILE A 97 -16.21 10.87 17.60
CA ILE A 97 -16.28 11.87 16.53
C ILE A 97 -17.74 12.30 16.33
N ASN A 98 -18.04 13.56 16.62
CA ASN A 98 -19.35 14.14 16.34
C ASN A 98 -19.48 14.40 14.83
N ILE A 99 -20.40 13.68 14.20
CA ILE A 99 -20.71 13.77 12.77
C ILE A 99 -21.96 14.60 12.45
N ALA A 100 -22.63 15.16 13.46
CA ALA A 100 -23.85 15.92 13.29
C ALA A 100 -23.58 17.25 12.56
N GLY A 101 -24.47 17.61 11.62
CA GLY A 101 -24.40 18.85 10.84
C GLY A 101 -23.40 18.83 9.67
N ILE A 102 -22.73 17.70 9.45
CA ILE A 102 -21.81 17.52 8.33
C ILE A 102 -22.61 17.14 7.10
N THR A 103 -22.59 17.99 6.08
CA THR A 103 -23.21 17.72 4.78
C THR A 103 -22.20 17.11 3.82
N CYS A 104 -22.66 16.24 2.93
CA CYS A 104 -21.87 15.64 1.86
C CYS A 104 -22.33 16.18 0.49
N ALA A 105 -21.40 16.38 -0.43
CA ALA A 105 -21.66 16.74 -1.81
C ALA A 105 -20.72 15.97 -2.76
N LEU A 106 -21.18 15.68 -3.98
CA LEU A 106 -20.45 14.94 -4.99
C LEU A 106 -19.93 15.88 -6.09
N CYS A 107 -18.66 15.73 -6.46
CA CYS A 107 -18.05 16.40 -7.61
C CYS A 107 -17.04 15.47 -8.30
N THR A 108 -16.38 15.93 -9.36
CA THR A 108 -15.38 15.09 -10.07
C THR A 108 -14.02 15.73 -10.31
N VAL A 109 -13.81 16.97 -9.87
CA VAL A 109 -12.56 17.70 -10.11
C VAL A 109 -12.11 18.37 -8.82
N ASP A 110 -10.88 18.09 -8.39
CA ASP A 110 -10.14 18.92 -7.41
C ASP A 110 -8.66 19.14 -7.77
N ARG A 111 -8.22 18.79 -8.99
CA ARG A 111 -6.85 19.09 -9.44
C ARG A 111 -6.80 20.32 -10.33
N SER A 112 -5.74 21.11 -10.12
CA SER A 112 -5.50 22.37 -10.80
C SER A 112 -5.61 22.18 -12.33
N PRO A 113 -6.31 23.08 -13.06
CA PRO A 113 -6.59 22.94 -14.49
C PRO A 113 -5.35 22.75 -15.39
N HIS A 114 -4.15 23.07 -14.91
CA HIS A 114 -2.92 23.05 -15.70
C HIS A 114 -2.37 21.68 -16.11
N ILE A 115 -2.91 20.55 -15.60
CA ILE A 115 -2.47 19.18 -16.01
C ILE A 115 -3.44 18.58 -17.04
N LEU A 116 -4.65 19.12 -17.18
CA LEU A 116 -5.67 18.60 -18.10
C LEU A 116 -5.44 18.99 -19.55
N ASP A 117 -4.59 20.00 -19.81
CA ASP A 117 -4.33 20.51 -21.16
C ASP A 117 -3.37 19.61 -21.98
N ALA A 118 -2.71 18.63 -21.35
CA ALA A 118 -1.74 17.75 -22.00
C ALA A 118 -2.29 16.34 -22.33
N VAL A 119 -3.55 16.04 -22.00
CA VAL A 119 -4.13 14.70 -22.10
C VAL A 119 -5.36 14.73 -23.01
N SER A 120 -5.49 13.76 -23.92
CA SER A 120 -6.62 13.70 -24.86
C SER A 120 -7.98 13.64 -24.15
N PRO A 121 -9.09 14.14 -24.74
CA PRO A 121 -10.41 14.12 -24.12
C PRO A 121 -10.88 12.73 -23.64
N GLU A 122 -10.37 11.67 -24.28
CA GLU A 122 -10.65 10.25 -24.03
C GLU A 122 -9.88 9.66 -22.83
N GLN A 123 -8.90 10.40 -22.30
CA GLN A 123 -7.98 10.02 -21.22
C GLN A 123 -8.15 10.91 -19.97
N LYS A 124 -9.29 11.60 -19.83
CA LYS A 124 -9.57 12.43 -18.65
C LYS A 124 -9.74 11.56 -17.38
N ASP A 125 -8.89 11.81 -16.39
CA ASP A 125 -8.98 11.25 -15.03
C ASP A 125 -10.18 11.89 -14.28
N ILE A 126 -11.39 11.38 -14.55
CA ILE A 126 -12.63 11.79 -13.87
C ILE A 126 -12.99 10.72 -12.84
N ARG A 127 -12.93 11.10 -11.56
CA ARG A 127 -13.32 10.29 -10.39
C ARG A 127 -14.47 10.96 -9.67
N LEU A 128 -15.20 10.23 -8.84
CA LEU A 128 -16.22 10.83 -7.98
C LEU A 128 -15.58 11.17 -6.63
N TYR A 129 -15.59 12.44 -6.25
CA TYR A 129 -15.10 12.92 -4.97
C TYR A 129 -16.26 13.29 -4.05
N ILE A 130 -16.15 12.89 -2.78
CA ILE A 130 -17.10 13.30 -1.73
C ILE A 130 -16.52 14.46 -0.95
N HIS A 131 -17.13 15.63 -1.09
CA HIS A 131 -16.83 16.79 -0.28
C HIS A 131 -17.70 16.82 0.97
N THR A 132 -17.13 17.15 2.12
CA THR A 132 -17.84 17.22 3.40
C THR A 132 -17.77 18.64 3.98
N SER A 133 -18.90 19.23 4.38
CA SER A 133 -18.91 20.54 5.04
C SER A 133 -18.43 20.41 6.49
N GLY A 134 -17.29 21.01 6.83
CA GLY A 134 -16.97 21.33 8.22
C GLY A 134 -16.21 20.28 9.03
N ARG A 135 -14.94 20.05 8.66
CA ARG A 135 -13.78 19.97 9.58
C ARG A 135 -12.50 19.88 8.76
N THR A 136 -11.69 20.93 8.77
CA THR A 136 -10.24 20.78 8.56
C THR A 136 -9.72 20.00 9.76
N LEU A 137 -9.00 18.92 9.53
CA LEU A 137 -8.51 17.97 10.55
C LEU A 137 -7.61 18.63 11.65
N ASN A 138 -7.31 19.92 11.54
CA ASN A 138 -6.28 20.61 12.30
C ASN A 138 -6.68 20.99 13.74
N GLU A 139 -7.96 21.02 14.11
CA GLU A 139 -8.37 21.69 15.37
C GLU A 139 -8.61 20.77 16.58
N SER A 140 -8.54 19.43 16.46
CA SER A 140 -8.90 18.56 17.62
C SER A 140 -8.03 17.35 17.92
N ILE A 141 -7.02 17.00 17.11
CA ILE A 141 -6.22 15.77 17.37
C ILE A 141 -4.71 16.03 17.47
N GLY A 142 -4.22 17.27 17.29
CA GLY A 142 -2.78 17.53 17.40
C GLY A 142 -1.92 16.73 16.42
N LEU A 143 -2.51 16.26 15.31
CA LEU A 143 -1.79 15.66 14.20
C LEU A 143 -1.18 16.81 13.39
N ASN A 144 0.11 17.05 13.59
CA ASN A 144 0.89 18.06 12.88
C ASN A 144 1.10 17.77 11.38
N ASP A 145 0.41 16.82 10.76
CA ASP A 145 0.50 16.56 9.32
C ASP A 145 -0.53 17.39 8.54
N MET A 146 -0.22 18.68 8.49
CA MET A 146 -0.84 19.66 7.62
C MET A 146 -0.65 19.26 6.14
N HIS A 147 -1.77 19.14 5.41
CA HIS A 147 -1.93 19.32 3.94
C HIS A 147 -2.04 18.14 2.95
N SER A 148 -2.11 16.86 3.33
CA SER A 148 -2.23 15.81 2.27
C SER A 148 -3.09 14.59 2.54
N SER A 149 -4.12 14.66 3.40
CA SER A 149 -5.11 13.56 3.49
C SER A 149 -5.93 13.46 2.19
N PRO A 150 -6.12 12.26 1.62
CA PRO A 150 -6.75 12.07 0.31
C PRO A 150 -8.20 12.55 0.34
N GLN A 151 -8.70 12.98 -0.81
CA GLN A 151 -10.14 13.16 -0.93
C GLN A 151 -10.82 11.79 -0.98
N PRO A 152 -11.96 11.62 -0.30
CA PRO A 152 -12.71 10.38 -0.39
C PRO A 152 -13.16 10.21 -1.84
N GLU A 153 -12.60 9.23 -2.53
CA GLU A 153 -12.82 9.00 -3.96
C GLU A 153 -13.49 7.66 -4.22
N ILE A 154 -14.37 7.64 -5.22
CA ILE A 154 -15.04 6.47 -5.76
C ILE A 154 -14.68 6.38 -7.24
N HIS A 155 -14.27 5.19 -7.67
CA HIS A 155 -13.79 4.90 -9.00
C HIS A 155 -14.86 4.21 -9.82
N LEU A 156 -14.98 4.57 -11.10
CA LEU A 156 -15.64 3.71 -12.08
C LEU A 156 -14.71 2.55 -12.42
N LEU A 157 -15.22 1.33 -12.48
CA LEU A 157 -14.41 0.17 -12.88
C LEU A 157 -14.14 0.16 -14.39
N GLU A 158 -12.97 -0.34 -14.79
CA GLU A 158 -12.49 -0.34 -16.17
C GLU A 158 -13.43 -1.06 -17.16
N GLU A 159 -14.17 -2.06 -16.67
CA GLU A 159 -15.16 -2.82 -17.45
C GLU A 159 -16.29 -1.94 -17.99
N ASP A 160 -16.54 -0.79 -17.35
CA ASP A 160 -17.61 0.15 -17.68
C ASP A 160 -17.10 1.47 -18.27
N ALA A 161 -15.80 1.64 -18.46
CA ALA A 161 -15.22 2.89 -18.99
C ALA A 161 -15.81 3.28 -20.36
N SER A 162 -16.00 2.30 -21.25
CA SER A 162 -16.59 2.52 -22.58
C SER A 162 -18.04 2.99 -22.54
N LYS A 163 -18.79 2.64 -21.48
CA LYS A 163 -20.18 3.09 -21.29
C LYS A 163 -20.26 4.60 -21.07
N VAL A 164 -19.18 5.24 -20.64
CA VAL A 164 -19.10 6.70 -20.45
C VAL A 164 -18.19 7.37 -21.48
N GLY A 165 -17.89 6.69 -22.59
CA GLY A 165 -17.07 7.22 -23.68
C GLY A 165 -15.60 7.42 -23.31
N ARG A 166 -15.06 6.61 -22.39
CA ARG A 166 -13.66 6.68 -21.94
C ARG A 166 -12.91 5.38 -22.20
N THR A 167 -11.59 5.51 -22.23
CA THR A 167 -10.65 4.38 -22.26
C THR A 167 -10.49 3.77 -20.87
N LYS A 168 -9.94 2.56 -20.77
CA LYS A 168 -9.88 1.78 -19.50
C LYS A 168 -8.88 2.36 -18.51
N GLU A 169 -7.92 3.11 -19.00
CA GLU A 169 -6.84 3.73 -18.24
C GLU A 169 -7.41 4.69 -17.18
N LEU A 170 -6.73 4.73 -16.03
CA LEU A 170 -7.05 5.54 -14.85
C LEU A 170 -8.39 5.19 -14.16
N HIS A 171 -9.02 4.08 -14.54
CA HIS A 171 -10.18 3.53 -13.88
C HIS A 171 -9.81 2.50 -12.81
N GLY A 172 -10.77 2.20 -11.94
CA GLY A 172 -10.60 1.14 -10.94
C GLY A 172 -10.54 -0.24 -11.60
N ARG A 173 -9.72 -1.12 -11.06
CA ARG A 173 -9.67 -2.55 -11.41
C ARG A 173 -10.19 -3.36 -10.22
N ARG A 174 -10.88 -4.47 -10.50
CA ARG A 174 -11.29 -5.41 -9.44
C ARG A 174 -10.06 -6.09 -8.86
N VAL A 175 -9.92 -6.07 -7.55
CA VAL A 175 -8.84 -6.77 -6.85
C VAL A 175 -9.31 -8.18 -6.49
N SER A 176 -8.67 -9.20 -7.06
CA SER A 176 -8.97 -10.62 -6.82
C SER A 176 -8.39 -11.11 -5.49
N GLN A 177 -8.78 -12.31 -5.03
CA GLN A 177 -8.12 -12.93 -3.88
C GLN A 177 -6.70 -13.41 -4.22
N GLY A 178 -6.48 -13.96 -5.41
CA GLY A 178 -5.14 -14.34 -5.89
C GLY A 178 -4.44 -13.15 -6.56
N VAL A 179 -3.13 -13.05 -6.37
CA VAL A 179 -2.27 -12.03 -7.03
C VAL A 179 -2.18 -12.33 -8.51
N ASP A 180 -2.34 -11.29 -9.33
CA ASP A 180 -2.15 -11.40 -10.78
C ASP A 180 -0.64 -11.32 -11.10
N ILE A 181 -0.03 -12.48 -11.33
CA ILE A 181 1.40 -12.61 -11.63
C ILE A 181 1.78 -11.90 -12.94
N ASP A 182 0.91 -11.91 -13.93
CA ASP A 182 1.19 -11.30 -15.23
C ASP A 182 1.14 -9.77 -15.13
N LEU A 183 0.24 -9.24 -14.29
CA LEU A 183 0.24 -7.84 -13.94
C LEU A 183 1.55 -7.42 -13.26
N LEU A 184 2.05 -8.19 -12.29
CA LEU A 184 3.33 -7.88 -11.63
C LEU A 184 4.50 -7.90 -12.61
N LYS A 185 4.54 -8.89 -13.51
CA LYS A 185 5.54 -8.95 -14.59
C LYS A 185 5.44 -7.75 -15.51
N SER A 186 4.23 -7.29 -15.83
CA SER A 186 4.04 -6.11 -16.67
C SER A 186 4.63 -4.86 -16.03
N TRP A 187 4.42 -4.64 -14.72
CA TRP A 187 4.97 -3.50 -14.00
C TRP A 187 6.51 -3.51 -13.99
N ILE A 188 7.10 -4.68 -13.70
CA ILE A 188 8.55 -4.85 -13.73
C ILE A 188 9.08 -4.58 -15.14
N HIS A 189 8.46 -5.15 -16.16
CA HIS A 189 8.85 -4.99 -17.55
C HIS A 189 8.77 -3.52 -18.01
N ILE A 190 7.69 -2.82 -17.69
CA ILE A 190 7.51 -1.39 -18.01
C ILE A 190 8.57 -0.56 -17.32
N CYS A 191 8.87 -0.85 -16.05
CA CYS A 191 9.92 -0.15 -15.33
C CYS A 191 11.31 -0.38 -15.95
N GLU A 192 11.68 -1.62 -16.25
CA GLU A 192 12.99 -1.95 -16.82
C GLU A 192 13.17 -1.38 -18.24
N ASN A 193 12.16 -1.50 -19.10
CA ASN A 193 12.27 -1.15 -20.52
C ASN A 193 11.84 0.29 -20.83
N GLY A 194 10.86 0.80 -20.10
CA GLY A 194 10.32 2.16 -20.24
C GLY A 194 11.13 3.21 -19.50
N HIS A 195 11.60 2.93 -18.28
CA HIS A 195 12.37 3.90 -17.49
C HIS A 195 13.88 3.78 -17.68
N ARG A 196 14.38 2.58 -17.99
CA ARG A 196 15.80 2.29 -18.26
C ARG A 196 16.70 2.80 -17.12
N GLU A 197 17.78 3.51 -17.46
CA GLU A 197 18.79 4.03 -16.52
C GLU A 197 18.21 4.84 -15.35
N ARG A 198 17.06 5.49 -15.55
CA ARG A 198 16.37 6.24 -14.48
C ARG A 198 15.97 5.36 -13.31
N CYS A 199 15.60 4.09 -13.56
CA CYS A 199 15.23 3.14 -12.51
C CYS A 199 16.30 2.07 -12.24
N GLU A 200 17.31 1.93 -13.11
CA GLU A 200 18.44 1.03 -12.86
C GLU A 200 19.46 1.61 -11.89
N THR A 201 19.59 2.93 -11.82
CA THR A 201 20.46 3.60 -10.85
C THR A 201 19.69 3.89 -9.55
N VAL A 202 20.23 3.50 -8.39
CA VAL A 202 19.89 4.21 -7.13
C VAL A 202 20.71 5.49 -7.08
N TRP A 203 20.16 6.50 -6.41
CA TRP A 203 20.81 7.79 -6.23
C TRP A 203 22.17 7.72 -5.51
N TRP A 204 22.47 6.62 -4.83
CA TRP A 204 23.67 6.45 -4.00
C TRP A 204 24.70 5.44 -4.52
N ARG A 205 24.43 4.67 -5.60
CA ARG A 205 25.29 3.55 -6.04
C ARG A 205 26.11 3.94 -7.27
N SER A 206 27.42 3.71 -7.17
CA SER A 206 28.34 3.83 -8.31
C SER A 206 28.24 2.59 -9.21
N PRO A 207 28.45 2.72 -10.54
CA PRO A 207 28.62 1.57 -11.43
C PRO A 207 29.69 0.57 -10.95
N ASP A 208 30.70 1.03 -10.20
CA ASP A 208 31.80 0.20 -9.66
C ASP A 208 31.43 -0.57 -8.38
N ASP A 209 30.26 -0.30 -7.79
CA ASP A 209 29.80 -1.00 -6.59
C ASP A 209 29.35 -2.43 -6.96
N VAL A 210 30.23 -3.40 -6.69
CA VAL A 210 29.99 -4.84 -6.91
C VAL A 210 29.60 -5.51 -5.60
N LEU A 211 28.63 -6.43 -5.67
CA LEU A 211 28.23 -7.25 -4.54
C LEU A 211 29.43 -8.11 -4.07
N PRO A 212 29.81 -8.07 -2.78
CA PRO A 212 30.94 -8.84 -2.28
C PRO A 212 30.77 -10.35 -2.49
N LYS A 213 31.89 -11.05 -2.73
CA LYS A 213 31.90 -12.52 -2.91
C LYS A 213 31.40 -13.29 -1.69
N SER A 214 31.39 -12.67 -0.52
CA SER A 214 30.85 -13.23 0.72
C SER A 214 29.32 -13.28 0.73
N VAL A 215 28.64 -12.47 -0.08
CA VAL A 215 27.17 -12.47 -0.14
C VAL A 215 26.67 -13.77 -0.74
N ARG A 216 25.64 -14.34 -0.12
CA ARG A 216 24.98 -15.58 -0.57
C ARG A 216 23.54 -15.29 -0.96
N VAL A 217 23.00 -16.14 -1.82
CA VAL A 217 21.60 -16.13 -2.26
C VAL A 217 21.06 -17.54 -2.25
N LEU A 218 19.74 -17.66 -2.13
CA LEU A 218 19.01 -18.89 -2.41
C LEU A 218 18.82 -19.03 -3.92
N ASP A 219 19.37 -20.10 -4.51
CA ASP A 219 19.01 -20.55 -5.85
C ASP A 219 17.70 -21.35 -5.76
N VAL A 220 16.58 -20.73 -6.15
CA VAL A 220 15.24 -21.32 -6.01
C VAL A 220 15.06 -22.56 -6.88
N ALA A 221 15.78 -22.65 -8.01
CA ALA A 221 15.73 -23.82 -8.89
C ALA A 221 16.49 -25.02 -8.31
N ARG A 222 17.54 -24.76 -7.54
CA ARG A 222 18.33 -25.81 -6.87
C ARG A 222 17.90 -26.07 -5.43
N MET A 223 17.07 -25.20 -4.86
CA MET A 223 16.75 -25.17 -3.43
C MET A 223 18.01 -25.25 -2.57
N ALA A 224 18.96 -24.33 -2.83
CA ALA A 224 20.28 -24.33 -2.22
C ALA A 224 20.81 -22.91 -1.95
N ILE A 225 21.49 -22.71 -0.83
CA ILE A 225 22.20 -21.48 -0.50
C ILE A 225 23.59 -21.49 -1.15
N VAL A 226 23.80 -20.58 -2.09
CA VAL A 226 25.03 -20.48 -2.89
C VAL A 226 25.67 -19.11 -2.74
N PRO A 227 27.00 -18.96 -2.92
CA PRO A 227 27.60 -17.65 -3.13
C PRO A 227 26.91 -16.94 -4.30
N ALA A 228 26.63 -15.66 -4.15
CA ALA A 228 26.01 -14.86 -5.20
C ALA A 228 26.87 -14.92 -6.46
N PRO A 229 26.37 -15.46 -7.59
CA PRO A 229 27.14 -15.48 -8.82
C PRO A 229 27.47 -14.06 -9.29
N PRO A 230 28.58 -13.85 -10.00
CA PRO A 230 28.92 -12.54 -10.54
C PRO A 230 27.77 -11.96 -11.37
N ALA A 231 27.40 -10.72 -11.10
CA ALA A 231 26.30 -10.01 -11.77
C ALA A 231 24.95 -10.77 -11.76
N CYS A 232 24.70 -11.64 -10.77
CA CYS A 232 23.43 -12.34 -10.68
C CYS A 232 22.28 -11.35 -10.42
N ARG A 233 21.16 -11.57 -11.11
CA ARG A 233 19.88 -10.94 -10.79
C ARG A 233 19.25 -11.68 -9.64
N PHE A 234 18.90 -10.96 -8.58
CA PHE A 234 18.22 -11.54 -7.44
C PHE A 234 17.12 -10.63 -6.91
N VAL A 235 16.14 -11.23 -6.26
CA VAL A 235 15.07 -10.58 -5.50
C VAL A 235 15.47 -10.54 -4.04
N ALA A 236 15.09 -9.50 -3.29
CA ALA A 236 15.24 -9.49 -1.83
C ALA A 236 13.87 -9.62 -1.15
N LEU A 237 13.84 -10.17 0.06
CA LEU A 237 12.65 -10.25 0.91
C LEU A 237 12.84 -9.41 2.18
N SER A 238 11.88 -8.54 2.45
CA SER A 238 11.71 -7.84 3.71
C SER A 238 10.39 -8.29 4.37
N TYR A 239 10.48 -8.76 5.61
CA TYR A 239 9.37 -9.40 6.31
C TYR A 239 9.57 -9.34 7.83
N VAL A 240 8.50 -9.62 8.58
CA VAL A 240 8.59 -9.75 10.04
C VAL A 240 9.07 -11.15 10.38
N TRP A 241 10.19 -11.23 11.07
CA TRP A 241 10.68 -12.49 11.65
C TRP A 241 9.67 -13.02 12.67
N GLY A 242 9.68 -14.33 12.91
CA GLY A 242 8.94 -14.93 14.01
C GLY A 242 9.56 -14.65 15.39
N GLY A 243 8.91 -15.14 16.44
CA GLY A 243 9.40 -15.09 17.82
C GLY A 243 10.37 -16.21 18.19
N PRO A 244 10.76 -16.32 19.47
CA PRO A 244 11.63 -17.39 19.97
C PRO A 244 11.07 -18.80 19.66
N GLY A 245 11.92 -19.74 19.25
CA GLY A 245 11.55 -21.14 18.96
C GLY A 245 11.35 -21.46 17.47
N GLU A 246 11.53 -20.49 16.57
CA GLU A 246 11.70 -20.74 15.14
C GLU A 246 13.06 -21.40 14.85
N HIS A 247 13.14 -22.30 13.87
CA HIS A 247 14.40 -23.01 13.53
C HIS A 247 14.67 -23.07 12.02
N TYR A 248 14.20 -22.08 11.27
CA TYR A 248 14.30 -22.05 9.81
C TYR A 248 15.56 -21.33 9.29
N TRP A 249 16.32 -20.64 10.13
CA TRP A 249 17.50 -19.88 9.70
C TRP A 249 18.75 -20.74 9.50
N THR A 250 19.72 -20.16 8.80
CA THR A 250 21.01 -20.79 8.52
C THR A 250 21.96 -20.59 9.71
N THR A 251 22.65 -21.66 10.08
CA THR A 251 23.69 -21.69 11.12
C THR A 251 24.95 -22.36 10.57
N ARG A 252 26.08 -22.25 11.25
CA ARG A 252 27.33 -22.94 10.86
C ARG A 252 27.09 -24.44 10.70
N ALA A 253 26.28 -25.02 11.58
CA ALA A 253 25.97 -26.46 11.58
C ALA A 253 25.18 -26.91 10.33
N ASN A 254 24.26 -26.09 9.83
CA ASN A 254 23.37 -26.48 8.73
C ASN A 254 23.77 -25.90 7.36
N LEU A 255 24.69 -24.92 7.30
CA LEU A 255 25.10 -24.27 6.06
C LEU A 255 25.59 -25.28 5.01
N LYS A 256 26.47 -26.22 5.39
CA LYS A 256 27.01 -27.23 4.46
C LYS A 256 25.92 -28.09 3.82
N GLN A 257 24.86 -28.41 4.58
CA GLN A 257 23.69 -29.13 4.06
C GLN A 257 22.90 -28.22 3.12
N ARG A 258 22.57 -27.00 3.57
CA ARG A 258 21.77 -26.03 2.81
C ARG A 258 22.42 -25.57 1.51
N SER A 259 23.74 -25.67 1.39
CA SER A 259 24.45 -25.38 0.14
C SER A 259 24.42 -26.50 -0.91
N ARG A 260 23.93 -27.69 -0.55
CA ARG A 260 23.73 -28.78 -1.52
C ARG A 260 22.42 -28.59 -2.27
N ARG A 261 22.35 -29.11 -3.50
CA ARG A 261 21.09 -29.15 -4.27
C ARG A 261 20.04 -29.92 -3.46
N GLY A 262 18.86 -29.32 -3.27
CA GLY A 262 17.79 -29.85 -2.41
C GLY A 262 18.12 -29.79 -0.92
N GLY A 263 19.12 -29.01 -0.51
CA GLY A 263 19.54 -28.87 0.88
C GLY A 263 18.59 -28.03 1.73
N LEU A 264 17.68 -27.30 1.09
CA LEU A 264 16.62 -26.54 1.73
C LEU A 264 15.26 -27.20 1.43
N ASP A 265 14.63 -27.78 2.44
CA ASP A 265 13.28 -28.33 2.32
C ASP A 265 12.24 -27.20 2.50
N VAL A 266 11.52 -26.87 1.42
CA VAL A 266 10.51 -25.80 1.42
C VAL A 266 9.39 -26.08 2.43
N SER A 267 9.06 -27.35 2.69
CA SER A 267 7.97 -27.73 3.60
C SER A 267 8.26 -27.36 5.06
N LEU A 268 9.53 -27.17 5.41
CA LEU A 268 9.98 -26.76 6.74
C LEU A 268 10.13 -25.23 6.86
N LEU A 269 9.92 -24.49 5.77
CA LEU A 269 10.06 -23.04 5.77
C LEU A 269 8.73 -22.38 6.15
N PRO A 270 8.78 -21.25 6.87
CA PRO A 270 7.60 -20.45 7.19
C PRO A 270 6.80 -20.01 5.94
N GLY A 271 5.53 -19.67 6.14
CA GLY A 271 4.59 -19.26 5.09
C GLY A 271 5.15 -18.18 4.17
N THR A 272 5.58 -17.05 4.73
CA THR A 272 6.10 -15.91 3.96
C THR A 272 7.30 -16.31 3.11
N ILE A 273 8.22 -17.12 3.67
CA ILE A 273 9.44 -17.54 2.97
C ILE A 273 9.10 -18.51 1.84
N SER A 274 8.29 -19.53 2.12
CA SER A 274 7.89 -20.53 1.12
C SER A 274 7.07 -19.90 -0.02
N ASP A 275 6.18 -18.95 0.30
CA ASP A 275 5.44 -18.19 -0.71
C ASP A 275 6.33 -17.27 -1.52
N THR A 276 7.30 -16.62 -0.90
CA THR A 276 8.25 -15.77 -1.62
C THR A 276 9.12 -16.58 -2.58
N ILE A 277 9.52 -17.80 -2.20
CA ILE A 277 10.25 -18.72 -3.09
C ILE A 277 9.39 -19.08 -4.31
N GLN A 278 8.12 -19.45 -4.09
CA GLN A 278 7.18 -19.74 -5.16
C GLN A 278 6.98 -18.54 -6.08
N LEU A 279 6.71 -17.37 -5.50
CA LEU A 279 6.49 -16.12 -6.23
C LEU A 279 7.73 -15.72 -7.05
N THR A 280 8.93 -15.87 -6.49
CA THR A 280 10.19 -15.57 -7.19
C THR A 280 10.29 -16.40 -8.48
N SER A 281 9.99 -17.70 -8.41
CA SER A 281 9.95 -18.57 -9.60
C SER A 281 8.84 -18.15 -10.58
N GLN A 282 7.65 -17.78 -10.09
CA GLN A 282 6.53 -17.34 -10.92
C GLN A 282 6.82 -16.03 -11.66
N LEU A 283 7.61 -15.14 -11.06
CA LEU A 283 8.09 -13.88 -11.65
C LEU A 283 9.30 -14.05 -12.58
N ASN A 284 9.68 -15.30 -12.90
CA ASN A 284 10.82 -15.64 -13.75
C ASN A 284 12.19 -15.22 -13.18
N GLU A 285 12.30 -15.06 -11.87
CA GLU A 285 13.58 -14.81 -11.18
C GLU A 285 14.10 -16.09 -10.55
N ARG A 286 15.43 -16.21 -10.42
CA ARG A 286 16.08 -17.45 -9.93
C ARG A 286 16.71 -17.31 -8.55
N TYR A 287 17.26 -16.15 -8.24
CA TYR A 287 17.99 -15.96 -6.99
C TYR A 287 17.17 -15.09 -6.05
N LEU A 288 17.12 -15.50 -4.79
CA LEU A 288 16.39 -14.81 -3.73
C LEU A 288 17.32 -14.59 -2.55
N TRP A 289 17.38 -13.37 -2.04
CA TRP A 289 18.07 -13.04 -0.81
C TRP A 289 17.06 -12.91 0.32
N ILE A 290 17.30 -13.69 1.38
CA ILE A 290 16.53 -13.65 2.64
C ILE A 290 17.56 -13.66 3.76
N ASP A 291 17.57 -12.63 4.59
CA ASP A 291 18.50 -12.46 5.72
C ASP A 291 18.69 -13.73 6.56
N ALA A 292 17.60 -14.35 7.01
CA ALA A 292 17.59 -15.53 7.85
C ALA A 292 18.19 -16.77 7.18
N LEU A 293 18.18 -16.83 5.84
CA LEU A 293 18.73 -17.97 5.09
C LEU A 293 20.13 -17.70 4.54
N CYS A 294 20.41 -16.46 4.15
CA CYS A 294 21.63 -16.08 3.44
C CYS A 294 22.74 -15.65 4.41
N ILE A 295 22.40 -15.23 5.64
CA ILE A 295 23.35 -14.89 6.70
C ILE A 295 23.43 -16.05 7.70
N VAL A 296 24.65 -16.38 8.14
CA VAL A 296 24.89 -17.41 9.16
C VAL A 296 24.60 -16.81 10.54
N GLN A 297 23.46 -17.17 11.13
CA GLN A 297 22.90 -16.44 12.27
C GLN A 297 23.66 -16.64 13.60
N ASP A 298 24.50 -17.66 13.70
CA ASP A 298 25.38 -17.95 14.84
C ASP A 298 26.85 -17.61 14.57
N ASP A 299 27.13 -16.84 13.51
CA ASP A 299 28.46 -16.37 13.14
C ASP A 299 28.54 -14.82 13.19
N PRO A 300 29.13 -14.24 14.24
CA PRO A 300 29.27 -12.79 14.38
C PRO A 300 30.07 -12.12 13.26
N GLU A 301 31.08 -12.81 12.71
CA GLU A 301 31.92 -12.27 11.64
C GLU A 301 31.13 -12.21 10.33
N ASP A 302 30.45 -13.31 9.99
CA ASP A 302 29.58 -13.37 8.82
C ASP A 302 28.44 -12.34 8.92
N LYS A 303 27.80 -12.22 10.08
CA LYS A 303 26.80 -11.18 10.34
C LYS A 303 27.35 -9.78 10.09
N SER A 304 28.49 -9.45 10.68
CA SER A 304 29.11 -8.13 10.54
C SER A 304 29.40 -7.82 9.07
N VAL A 305 29.91 -8.79 8.30
CA VAL A 305 30.17 -8.63 6.86
C VAL A 305 28.88 -8.40 6.08
N GLN A 306 27.82 -9.19 6.30
CA GLN A 306 26.56 -9.08 5.56
C GLN A 306 25.78 -7.80 5.92
N ILE A 307 25.72 -7.46 7.21
CA ILE A 307 25.08 -6.24 7.72
C ILE A 307 25.81 -5.00 7.21
N GLY A 308 27.15 -5.05 7.13
CA GLY A 308 27.98 -3.95 6.63
C GLY A 308 27.83 -3.65 5.15
N VAL A 309 27.06 -4.45 4.40
CA VAL A 309 26.83 -4.25 2.95
C VAL A 309 25.33 -4.30 2.58
N MET A 310 24.46 -4.01 3.54
CA MET A 310 22.99 -4.01 3.36
C MET A 310 22.54 -3.02 2.27
N GLU A 311 23.24 -1.88 2.14
CA GLU A 311 23.05 -0.96 1.02
C GLU A 311 23.26 -1.67 -0.31
N LEU A 312 24.38 -2.39 -0.48
CA LEU A 312 24.67 -3.11 -1.71
C LEU A 312 23.67 -4.24 -1.97
N ILE A 313 23.21 -4.95 -0.95
CA ILE A 313 22.23 -6.03 -1.09
C ILE A 313 20.90 -5.48 -1.61
N TYR A 314 20.25 -4.56 -0.88
CA TYR A 314 18.94 -4.02 -1.28
C TYR A 314 19.01 -3.11 -2.50
N GLY A 315 20.13 -2.41 -2.69
CA GLY A 315 20.39 -1.59 -3.88
C GLY A 315 20.68 -2.40 -5.14
N SER A 316 21.20 -3.63 -5.02
CA SER A 316 21.48 -4.50 -6.16
C SER A 316 20.35 -5.45 -6.50
N ALA A 317 19.42 -5.71 -5.58
CA ALA A 317 18.22 -6.47 -5.87
C ALA A 317 17.46 -5.86 -7.06
N VAL A 318 16.91 -6.71 -7.93
CA VAL A 318 16.09 -6.26 -9.08
C VAL A 318 14.86 -5.54 -8.54
N PHE A 319 14.21 -6.15 -7.56
CA PHE A 319 13.16 -5.58 -6.72
C PHE A 319 13.17 -6.27 -5.35
N THR A 320 12.57 -5.61 -4.38
CA THR A 320 12.39 -6.14 -3.02
C THR A 320 10.91 -6.41 -2.79
N ILE A 321 10.59 -7.62 -2.34
CA ILE A 321 9.26 -8.00 -1.88
C ILE A 321 9.14 -7.60 -0.42
N PHE A 322 8.12 -6.83 -0.10
CA PHE A 322 7.80 -6.38 1.25
C PHE A 322 6.51 -7.08 1.71
N ALA A 323 6.63 -8.02 2.64
CA ALA A 323 5.50 -8.66 3.30
C ALA A 323 4.94 -7.73 4.39
N ALA A 324 4.32 -6.63 3.94
CA ALA A 324 4.06 -5.47 4.78
C ALA A 324 2.93 -5.68 5.79
N ASP A 325 1.98 -6.57 5.51
CA ASP A 325 0.84 -6.86 6.41
C ASP A 325 1.04 -8.14 7.23
N SER A 326 2.20 -8.79 7.09
CA SER A 326 2.56 -9.97 7.89
C SER A 326 3.02 -9.56 9.30
N THR A 327 2.59 -10.32 10.29
CA THR A 327 2.97 -10.16 11.71
C THR A 327 4.07 -11.14 12.13
N SER A 328 4.31 -12.17 11.33
CA SER A 328 5.28 -13.23 11.57
C SER A 328 5.73 -13.87 10.25
N ALA A 329 6.85 -14.59 10.28
CA ALA A 329 7.33 -15.39 9.15
C ALA A 329 6.33 -16.52 8.78
N ARG A 330 5.54 -16.99 9.76
CA ARG A 330 4.56 -18.07 9.58
C ARG A 330 3.34 -17.65 8.77
N ASP A 331 3.02 -16.36 8.76
CA ASP A 331 1.91 -15.84 7.98
C ASP A 331 2.17 -16.14 6.50
N PRO A 332 1.14 -16.40 5.68
CA PRO A 332 1.33 -16.53 4.24
C PRO A 332 1.63 -15.16 3.62
N LEU A 333 2.26 -15.16 2.44
CA LEU A 333 2.31 -13.94 1.62
C LEU A 333 0.92 -13.73 0.98
N PRO A 334 0.25 -12.58 1.21
CA PRO A 334 -1.12 -12.40 0.75
C PRO A 334 -1.31 -12.57 -0.76
N GLY A 335 -2.18 -13.51 -1.13
CA GLY A 335 -2.66 -13.76 -2.49
C GLY A 335 -1.74 -14.65 -3.33
N VAL A 336 -0.63 -15.16 -2.78
CA VAL A 336 0.18 -16.22 -3.41
C VAL A 336 -0.47 -17.59 -3.26
N ARG A 337 -1.11 -17.85 -2.11
CA ARG A 337 -1.89 -19.07 -1.86
C ARG A 337 -3.40 -18.78 -1.82
N PRO A 338 -4.25 -19.75 -2.20
CA PRO A 338 -5.68 -19.62 -2.01
C PRO A 338 -6.04 -19.30 -0.55
N GLY A 339 -6.92 -18.33 -0.34
CA GLY A 339 -7.40 -17.94 0.99
C GLY A 339 -6.41 -17.13 1.84
N SER A 340 -5.21 -16.79 1.36
CA SER A 340 -4.25 -15.97 2.14
C SER A 340 -4.52 -14.46 2.08
N ARG A 341 -5.55 -14.03 1.35
CA ARG A 341 -5.85 -12.62 1.10
C ARG A 341 -7.34 -12.34 1.08
N ASP A 342 -7.72 -11.19 1.63
CA ASP A 342 -9.08 -10.66 1.62
C ASP A 342 -9.04 -9.19 1.18
N PRO A 343 -9.26 -8.90 -0.12
CA PRO A 343 -9.15 -7.55 -0.65
C PRO A 343 -10.09 -6.53 -0.01
N ARG A 344 -11.25 -6.97 0.52
CA ARG A 344 -12.32 -6.10 1.07
C ARG A 344 -12.69 -4.91 0.18
N GLN A 345 -12.49 -5.02 -1.14
CA GLN A 345 -12.84 -3.94 -2.08
C GLN A 345 -14.36 -3.82 -2.15
N GLN A 346 -14.88 -2.65 -1.78
CA GLN A 346 -16.32 -2.40 -1.88
C GLN A 346 -16.67 -2.03 -3.31
N VAL A 347 -17.44 -2.89 -3.97
CA VAL A 347 -17.96 -2.67 -5.33
C VAL A 347 -19.48 -2.67 -5.28
N THR A 348 -20.11 -1.77 -6.02
CA THR A 348 -21.57 -1.70 -6.14
C THR A 348 -21.95 -1.29 -7.54
N ARG A 349 -22.95 -1.95 -8.12
CA ARG A 349 -23.52 -1.60 -9.42
C ARG A 349 -24.67 -0.61 -9.22
N ILE A 350 -24.58 0.56 -9.85
CA ILE A 350 -25.54 1.66 -9.73
C ILE A 350 -25.76 2.25 -11.11
N GLN A 351 -27.01 2.29 -11.59
CA GLN A 351 -27.38 2.80 -12.91
C GLN A 351 -26.61 2.10 -14.05
N GLY A 352 -26.42 0.78 -13.93
CA GLY A 352 -25.68 -0.04 -14.89
C GLY A 352 -24.16 0.20 -14.92
N LEU A 353 -23.61 0.91 -13.93
CA LEU A 353 -22.18 1.20 -13.76
C LEU A 353 -21.64 0.59 -12.47
N HIS A 354 -20.50 -0.07 -12.53
CA HIS A 354 -19.79 -0.61 -11.39
C HIS A 354 -18.87 0.45 -10.81
N LEU A 355 -19.19 0.86 -9.58
CA LEU A 355 -18.43 1.82 -8.81
C LEU A 355 -17.74 1.10 -7.66
N ALA A 356 -16.49 1.48 -7.39
CA ALA A 356 -15.67 0.89 -6.35
C ALA A 356 -15.00 1.93 -5.47
N VAL A 357 -14.89 1.62 -4.18
CA VAL A 357 -13.98 2.33 -3.30
C VAL A 357 -12.58 1.74 -3.49
N PRO A 358 -11.57 2.54 -3.87
CA PRO A 358 -10.22 2.03 -4.01
C PRO A 358 -9.67 1.58 -2.65
N ASN A 359 -8.82 0.56 -2.69
CA ASN A 359 -8.02 0.20 -1.53
C ASN A 359 -6.85 1.17 -1.42
N PHE A 360 -6.61 1.70 -0.23
CA PHE A 360 -5.44 2.53 0.09
C PHE A 360 -4.46 1.70 0.90
N LEU A 361 -3.26 1.43 0.35
CA LEU A 361 -2.24 0.66 1.05
C LEU A 361 -1.50 1.50 2.09
N ASN A 362 -1.44 2.82 1.91
CA ASN A 362 -0.55 3.68 2.69
C ASN A 362 -0.85 3.58 4.19
N GLN A 363 -2.12 3.69 4.58
CA GLN A 363 -2.51 3.49 5.97
C GLN A 363 -2.20 2.08 6.48
N ALA A 364 -2.49 1.04 5.70
CA ALA A 364 -2.27 -0.36 6.10
C ALA A 364 -0.78 -0.65 6.34
N ILE A 365 0.08 -0.15 5.46
CA ILE A 365 1.53 -0.30 5.59
C ILE A 365 2.05 0.57 6.74
N ALA A 366 1.57 1.82 6.87
CA ALA A 366 2.01 2.73 7.92
C ALA A 366 1.75 2.18 9.33
N SER A 367 0.57 1.57 9.55
CA SER A 367 0.17 0.99 10.85
C SER A 367 0.67 -0.44 11.09
N SER A 368 1.25 -1.09 10.08
CA SER A 368 1.68 -2.48 10.15
C SER A 368 2.76 -2.76 11.21
N VAL A 369 2.79 -3.99 11.72
CA VAL A 369 3.88 -4.49 12.58
C VAL A 369 5.22 -4.43 11.85
N TRP A 370 5.21 -4.69 10.54
CA TRP A 370 6.40 -4.62 9.69
C TRP A 370 7.03 -3.23 9.67
N ASN A 371 6.25 -2.16 9.48
CA ASN A 371 6.77 -0.78 9.44
C ASN A 371 7.22 -0.26 10.82
N GLN A 372 6.82 -0.92 11.92
CA GLN A 372 7.32 -0.58 13.25
C GLN A 372 8.76 -1.04 13.50
N ARG A 373 9.35 -1.89 12.65
CA ARG A 373 10.70 -2.44 12.84
C ARG A 373 11.77 -1.49 12.30
N GLY A 374 12.86 -1.29 13.04
CA GLY A 374 13.92 -0.37 12.66
C GLY A 374 14.60 -0.74 11.34
N TRP A 375 14.93 -2.02 11.17
CA TRP A 375 15.56 -2.55 9.96
C TRP A 375 14.73 -2.32 8.69
N THR A 376 13.40 -2.41 8.75
CA THR A 376 12.55 -2.34 7.55
C THR A 376 12.57 -0.98 6.88
N TYR A 377 12.78 0.10 7.64
CA TYR A 377 12.99 1.44 7.07
C TYR A 377 14.23 1.49 6.16
N GLN A 378 15.35 0.93 6.62
CA GLN A 378 16.58 0.84 5.85
C GLN A 378 16.35 0.06 4.55
N GLU A 379 15.72 -1.11 4.64
CA GLU A 379 15.44 -1.99 3.51
C GLU A 379 14.61 -1.30 2.42
N VAL A 380 13.57 -0.55 2.82
CA VAL A 380 12.74 0.24 1.92
C VAL A 380 13.52 1.34 1.23
N MET A 381 14.30 2.12 1.99
CA MET A 381 15.00 3.29 1.47
C MET A 381 16.11 2.92 0.49
N LEU A 382 16.75 1.77 0.69
CA LEU A 382 17.82 1.28 -0.17
C LEU A 382 17.29 0.57 -1.43
N SER A 383 16.03 0.13 -1.44
CA SER A 383 15.44 -0.61 -2.56
C SER A 383 15.10 0.27 -3.77
N ARG A 384 15.49 -0.17 -4.97
CA ARG A 384 15.17 0.50 -6.25
C ARG A 384 13.73 0.34 -6.68
N ARG A 385 13.23 -0.89 -6.58
CA ARG A 385 11.87 -1.28 -6.92
C ARG A 385 11.29 -1.99 -5.71
N ARG A 386 10.11 -1.56 -5.28
CA ARG A 386 9.47 -2.01 -4.05
C ARG A 386 8.15 -2.65 -4.43
N LEU A 387 7.95 -3.90 -4.03
CA LEU A 387 6.73 -4.64 -4.26
C LEU A 387 6.06 -4.94 -2.92
N PHE A 388 5.07 -4.15 -2.54
CA PHE A 388 4.41 -4.26 -1.25
C PHE A 388 3.22 -5.20 -1.34
N PHE A 389 3.24 -6.24 -0.50
CA PHE A 389 2.13 -7.16 -0.32
C PHE A 389 1.35 -6.81 0.95
N THR A 390 0.05 -6.60 0.80
CA THR A 390 -0.90 -6.41 1.91
C THR A 390 -2.09 -7.34 1.76
N ALA A 391 -2.90 -7.53 2.81
CA ALA A 391 -4.14 -8.29 2.68
C ALA A 391 -5.15 -7.66 1.69
N GLN A 392 -5.02 -6.37 1.39
CA GLN A 392 -5.99 -5.65 0.55
C GLN A 392 -5.63 -5.60 -0.93
N GLN A 393 -4.35 -5.47 -1.26
CA GLN A 393 -3.80 -5.52 -2.62
C GLN A 393 -2.26 -5.49 -2.61
N VAL A 394 -1.66 -5.63 -3.79
CA VAL A 394 -0.24 -5.43 -4.07
C VAL A 394 -0.02 -4.07 -4.74
N SER A 395 1.09 -3.42 -4.40
CA SER A 395 1.57 -2.23 -5.11
C SER A 395 3.05 -2.35 -5.50
N PHE A 396 3.39 -1.73 -6.62
CA PHE A 396 4.77 -1.61 -7.10
C PHE A 396 5.17 -0.14 -7.09
N GLU A 397 6.34 0.17 -6.53
CA GLU A 397 6.90 1.52 -6.50
C GLU A 397 8.35 1.49 -7.02
N CYS A 398 8.67 2.28 -8.05
CA CYS A 398 10.03 2.49 -8.53
C CYS A 398 10.48 3.95 -8.35
N LYS A 399 11.53 4.39 -9.04
CA LYS A 399 11.92 5.81 -9.00
C LYS A 399 10.92 6.68 -9.75
N GLU A 400 10.40 6.23 -10.89
CA GLU A 400 9.58 7.02 -11.82
C GLU A 400 8.08 6.87 -11.60
N ASP A 401 7.59 5.70 -11.18
CA ASP A 401 6.17 5.39 -11.08
C ASP A 401 5.80 4.63 -9.79
N LEU A 402 4.51 4.60 -9.54
CA LEU A 402 3.79 3.76 -8.59
C LEU A 402 2.73 3.03 -9.41
N TRP A 403 2.34 1.80 -9.04
CA TRP A 403 1.19 1.08 -9.58
C TRP A 403 0.53 0.26 -8.46
N CYS A 404 -0.77 0.05 -8.53
CA CYS A 404 -1.55 -0.72 -7.55
C CYS A 404 -2.50 -1.65 -8.30
N GLU A 405 -2.79 -2.85 -7.76
CA GLU A 405 -3.67 -3.80 -8.44
C GLU A 405 -5.07 -3.22 -8.71
N GLY A 406 -5.55 -2.34 -7.81
CA GLY A 406 -6.88 -1.76 -7.89
C GLY A 406 -7.07 -0.64 -8.92
N VAL A 407 -6.07 -0.27 -9.73
CA VAL A 407 -6.19 0.80 -10.74
C VAL A 407 -5.43 0.45 -12.01
N VAL A 408 -6.01 0.76 -13.17
CA VAL A 408 -5.36 0.61 -14.48
C VAL A 408 -4.47 1.82 -14.73
N ALA A 409 -3.18 1.74 -14.45
CA ALA A 409 -2.25 2.87 -14.58
C ALA A 409 -0.92 2.50 -15.26
N GLU A 410 -0.86 1.33 -15.89
CA GLU A 410 0.37 0.75 -16.46
C GLU A 410 0.99 1.54 -17.63
N PRO A 411 0.26 2.22 -18.53
CA PRO A 411 0.91 2.89 -19.66
C PRO A 411 1.87 4.01 -19.22
N VAL A 412 3.06 4.04 -19.84
CA VAL A 412 4.13 5.00 -19.50
C VAL A 412 3.65 6.44 -19.73
N GLY A 413 3.88 7.31 -18.74
CA GLY A 413 3.66 8.76 -18.88
C GLY A 413 2.42 9.30 -18.16
N TYR A 414 1.65 8.45 -17.48
CA TYR A 414 0.63 8.96 -16.56
C TYR A 414 1.26 9.54 -15.29
N PRO A 415 0.84 10.73 -14.84
CA PRO A 415 1.40 11.32 -13.63
C PRO A 415 1.09 10.43 -12.43
N ARG A 416 2.06 10.22 -11.53
CA ARG A 416 1.92 9.43 -10.28
C ARG A 416 0.70 9.79 -9.44
N THR A 417 0.27 11.03 -9.56
CA THR A 417 -0.92 11.54 -8.89
C THR A 417 -2.17 10.77 -9.32
N ALA A 418 -2.20 10.11 -10.48
CA ALA A 418 -3.29 9.29 -10.97
C ALA A 418 -3.49 7.97 -10.18
N ILE A 419 -2.82 7.77 -9.04
CA ILE A 419 -3.03 6.60 -8.18
C ILE A 419 -3.62 7.04 -6.84
N PRO A 420 -4.66 6.34 -6.33
CA PRO A 420 -5.21 6.53 -5.00
C PRO A 420 -4.09 6.51 -3.96
N SER A 421 -3.88 7.61 -3.23
CA SER A 421 -2.82 7.69 -2.23
C SER A 421 -3.24 8.54 -1.05
N ASP A 422 -2.94 8.08 0.17
CA ASP A 422 -3.32 8.78 1.41
C ASP A 422 -2.50 10.04 1.73
N GLY A 423 -1.72 10.55 0.77
CA GLY A 423 -0.86 11.73 0.90
C GLY A 423 0.49 11.57 0.23
N HIS A 424 1.22 12.70 0.10
CA HIS A 424 2.55 12.85 -0.54
C HIS A 424 2.72 12.14 -1.90
N GLY A 425 1.99 12.60 -2.92
CA GLY A 425 2.30 12.29 -4.33
C GLY A 425 2.31 10.80 -4.69
N GLY A 426 1.58 9.96 -3.95
CA GLY A 426 1.52 8.51 -4.18
C GLY A 426 2.29 7.67 -3.15
N ARG A 427 3.36 8.20 -2.55
CA ARG A 427 4.37 7.35 -1.89
C ARG A 427 4.19 7.32 -0.38
N ILE A 428 4.32 6.12 0.17
CA ILE A 428 4.37 5.88 1.63
C ILE A 428 5.70 6.33 2.19
N PHE A 429 6.76 6.12 1.41
CA PHE A 429 8.14 6.31 1.80
C PHE A 429 8.80 7.23 0.79
N GLU A 430 8.90 8.52 1.14
CA GLU A 430 9.58 9.49 0.30
C GLU A 430 11.02 9.06 0.04
N ARG A 431 11.43 9.12 -1.23
CA ARG A 431 12.83 8.90 -1.58
C ARG A 431 13.60 10.16 -1.22
N VAL A 432 14.77 9.99 -0.60
CA VAL A 432 15.69 11.08 -0.36
C VAL A 432 16.07 11.72 -1.70
N GLN A 433 15.79 13.02 -1.85
CA GLN A 433 16.28 13.85 -2.96
C GLN A 433 17.30 14.85 -2.39
N LEU A 434 18.57 14.67 -2.73
CA LEU A 434 19.62 15.60 -2.33
C LEU A 434 19.80 16.67 -3.41
N ILE A 435 19.26 17.87 -3.18
CA ILE A 435 19.55 19.06 -4.00
C ILE A 435 20.11 20.15 -3.08
N GLY A 436 21.44 20.29 -3.05
CA GLY A 436 22.16 21.28 -2.25
C GLY A 436 22.39 20.90 -0.78
N ASN A 437 23.26 21.64 -0.07
CA ASN A 437 23.72 21.29 1.28
C ASN A 437 22.61 21.29 2.35
N GLN A 438 21.61 22.17 2.22
CA GLN A 438 20.47 22.20 3.15
C GLN A 438 19.58 20.95 3.01
N ALA A 439 19.50 20.35 1.81
CA ALA A 439 18.76 19.12 1.58
C ALA A 439 19.42 17.93 2.28
N TYR A 440 20.74 17.91 2.42
CA TYR A 440 21.45 16.86 3.14
C TYR A 440 21.10 16.84 4.63
N LEU A 441 21.14 17.99 5.31
CA LEU A 441 20.78 18.06 6.73
C LEU A 441 19.31 17.70 6.97
N ASN A 442 18.41 18.13 6.09
CA ASN A 442 17.00 17.76 6.17
C ASN A 442 16.78 16.26 5.94
N ALA A 443 17.45 15.67 4.94
CA ALA A 443 17.40 14.24 4.67
C ALA A 443 17.95 13.41 5.84
N TYR A 444 19.10 13.81 6.38
CA TYR A 444 19.69 13.22 7.57
C TYR A 444 18.73 13.29 8.76
N ALA A 445 18.20 14.48 9.08
CA ALA A 445 17.26 14.67 10.18
C ALA A 445 15.98 13.84 9.99
N GLY A 446 15.48 13.74 8.75
CA GLY A 446 14.34 12.90 8.39
C GLY A 446 14.62 11.41 8.64
N ILE A 447 15.76 10.89 8.20
CA ILE A 447 16.17 9.50 8.44
C ILE A 447 16.29 9.22 9.94
N ILE A 448 16.95 10.11 10.69
CA ILE A 448 17.10 9.94 12.15
C ILE A 448 15.73 9.96 12.83
N LYS A 449 14.85 10.92 12.50
CA LYS A 449 13.50 11.00 13.04
C LYS A 449 12.71 9.71 12.78
N GLU A 450 12.72 9.23 11.54
CA GLU A 450 12.00 8.03 11.15
C GLU A 450 12.53 6.78 11.87
N ILE A 451 13.84 6.54 11.86
CA ILE A 451 14.39 5.30 12.41
C ILE A 451 14.32 5.23 13.94
N THR A 452 14.43 6.37 14.63
CA THR A 452 14.37 6.44 16.10
C THR A 452 12.97 6.21 16.66
N GLN A 453 11.92 6.32 15.83
CA GLN A 453 10.55 6.00 16.21
C GLN A 453 10.21 4.50 16.08
N ARG A 454 11.13 3.71 15.52
CA ARG A 454 10.95 2.28 15.25
C ARG A 454 11.64 1.41 16.30
N LYS A 455 11.19 0.17 16.40
CA LYS A 455 11.61 -0.83 17.37
C LYS A 455 12.73 -1.70 16.81
N PHE A 456 13.77 -1.92 17.60
CA PHE A 456 14.82 -2.89 17.33
C PHE A 456 14.72 -4.05 18.33
N THR A 457 14.98 -5.28 17.87
CA THR A 457 15.06 -6.44 18.77
C THR A 457 16.32 -6.36 19.65
N VAL A 458 17.41 -5.85 19.09
CA VAL A 458 18.66 -5.53 19.78
C VAL A 458 18.88 -4.04 19.63
N GLU A 459 18.82 -3.27 20.73
CA GLU A 459 18.83 -1.79 20.64
C GLU A 459 20.09 -1.22 19.97
N SER A 460 21.24 -1.87 20.13
CA SER A 460 22.51 -1.42 19.52
C SER A 460 22.51 -1.47 17.99
N ASP A 461 21.64 -2.30 17.39
CA ASP A 461 21.49 -2.43 15.92
C ASP A 461 21.10 -1.11 15.25
N ILE A 462 20.57 -0.15 16.01
CA ILE A 462 20.20 1.17 15.48
C ILE A 462 21.39 1.89 14.82
N VAL A 463 22.61 1.69 15.34
CA VAL A 463 23.82 2.31 14.79
C VAL A 463 24.14 1.74 13.42
N ASP A 464 24.08 0.41 13.27
CA ASP A 464 24.31 -0.26 11.99
C ASP A 464 23.22 0.10 10.97
N ALA A 465 21.97 0.16 11.42
CA ALA A 465 20.83 0.51 10.59
C ALA A 465 20.94 1.94 10.02
N ILE A 466 21.36 2.89 10.85
CA ILE A 466 21.65 4.27 10.44
C ILE A 466 22.87 4.29 9.50
N THR A 467 23.93 3.55 9.84
CA THR A 467 25.21 3.62 9.11
C THR A 467 25.06 3.29 7.63
N ALA A 468 24.29 2.27 7.24
CA ALA A 468 24.11 1.97 5.82
C ALA A 468 23.37 3.10 5.07
N LEU A 469 22.40 3.77 5.70
CA LEU A 469 21.72 4.92 5.13
C LEU A 469 22.64 6.13 5.02
N LEU A 470 23.53 6.34 6.01
CA LEU A 470 24.54 7.40 5.94
C LEU A 470 25.61 7.12 4.88
N ASN A 471 25.99 5.86 4.69
CA ASN A 471 26.91 5.46 3.62
C ASN A 471 26.29 5.73 2.25
N ALA A 472 24.98 5.48 2.10
CA ALA A 472 24.24 5.87 0.91
C ALA A 472 24.19 7.40 0.72
N LEU A 473 24.02 8.17 1.80
CA LEU A 473 24.00 9.65 1.73
C LEU A 473 25.36 10.29 1.38
N LYS A 474 26.48 9.64 1.72
CA LYS A 474 27.84 10.17 1.53
C LYS A 474 28.37 10.06 0.10
N LYS A 475 27.76 9.20 -0.72
CA LYS A 475 28.08 9.00 -2.13
C LYS A 475 27.30 10.00 -2.97
#